data_AF-A0A3R7ACH9-F1
#
_entry.id   AF-A0A3R7ACH9-F1
#
_cell.length_a   1.000
_cell.length_b   1.000
_cell.length_c   1.000
_cell.angle_alpha   90.00
_cell.angle_beta   90.00
_cell.angle_gamma   90.00
#
_symmetry.space_group_name_H-M   'P 1'
#
loop_
_entity.id
_entity.type
_entity.pdbx_description
1 polymer ?
#
loop_
_entity_poly.entity_id
_entity_poly.type
_entity_poly.pdbx_seq_one_letter_code
_entity_poly.pdbx_strand_id
1 'polypeptide(L)'
;ARKRKHRMDTNMAAHKLADDVSRTTRFFVPVLGYSDDSNEYTAYQILAESKLPIFDTSSDYLDACIQFSYILMFTVVWPLLPFPAFCNNVLEVRGDAFRLLFGHRRPMPRRDWATVLHYANVMAITIVSALLVMYVYHFGAYASLNDGNYCDFTFADASMVPFQSIDFRVARSSAKCLGMRDQPWFKHQVLIFIALEHIGFGFRYLVLQMDKTPTSISNPSYLRLKQIRELTSQRTAHSGVFNYIGELRLIFDKYDVDRTDHLGERDLVLFLAEWMSKDPAELQKRSSLVFRYMDKNKVGKVPFSTCCLMLQHAHLDRFFSALLGIYDHLDDHRNQEVRLNHDDPMRIRRVLRAQSLEDHHRVREIRCRIFI
;
A
#
# COMPACT_ATOMS: atom_id res chain seq x y z
N ALA A 1 8.42 -18.47 43.87
CA ALA A 1 8.31 -17.26 44.74
C ALA A 1 9.40 -16.21 44.47
N ARG A 2 10.70 -16.55 44.56
CA ARG A 2 11.83 -15.58 44.46
C ARG A 2 11.96 -14.85 43.10
N LYS A 3 11.72 -15.54 41.97
CA LYS A 3 11.65 -14.92 40.62
C LYS A 3 10.44 -14.01 40.41
N ARG A 4 9.33 -14.29 41.10
CA ARG A 4 8.09 -13.48 41.06
C ARG A 4 8.30 -12.15 41.82
N LYS A 5 9.03 -12.22 42.94
CA LYS A 5 9.42 -11.05 43.75
C LYS A 5 10.39 -10.13 43.00
N HIS A 6 11.46 -10.69 42.41
CA HIS A 6 12.42 -9.89 41.63
C HIS A 6 11.79 -9.19 40.40
N ARG A 7 10.78 -9.80 39.77
CA ARG A 7 10.02 -9.21 38.64
C ARG A 7 9.02 -8.12 39.06
N MET A 8 8.48 -8.18 40.29
CA MET A 8 7.69 -7.06 40.83
C MET A 8 8.58 -5.83 41.04
N ASP A 9 9.81 -6.03 41.50
CA ASP A 9 10.74 -4.95 41.79
C ASP A 9 11.25 -4.24 40.52
N THR A 10 11.31 -4.92 39.36
CA THR A 10 11.65 -4.30 38.06
C THR A 10 10.48 -3.53 37.43
N ASN A 11 9.24 -3.91 37.72
CA ASN A 11 8.03 -3.22 37.24
C ASN A 11 7.66 -1.99 38.09
N MET A 12 8.31 -1.79 39.23
CA MET A 12 8.11 -0.63 40.10
C MET A 12 8.40 0.70 39.38
N ALA A 13 9.33 0.74 38.44
CA ALA A 13 9.71 1.96 37.73
C ALA A 13 8.60 2.47 36.78
N ALA A 14 7.91 1.57 36.07
CA ALA A 14 6.85 1.92 35.13
C ALA A 14 5.56 2.36 35.85
N HIS A 15 5.20 1.68 36.93
CA HIS A 15 4.06 2.07 37.77
C HIS A 15 4.33 3.41 38.48
N LYS A 16 5.54 3.61 39.01
CA LYS A 16 5.91 4.87 39.66
C LYS A 16 5.89 6.06 38.70
N LEU A 17 6.39 5.86 37.47
CA LEU A 17 6.33 6.88 36.43
C LEU A 17 4.90 7.19 35.99
N ALA A 18 4.05 6.17 35.84
CA ALA A 18 2.65 6.37 35.47
C ALA A 18 1.85 7.06 36.59
N ASP A 19 2.13 6.74 37.85
CA ASP A 19 1.54 7.44 39.01
C ASP A 19 1.99 8.91 39.05
N ASP A 20 3.28 9.19 38.84
CA ASP A 20 3.78 10.57 38.81
C ASP A 20 3.19 11.36 37.64
N VAL A 21 3.07 10.76 36.46
CA VAL A 21 2.42 11.37 35.29
C VAL A 21 0.92 11.59 35.54
N SER A 22 0.21 10.61 36.12
CA SER A 22 -1.22 10.73 36.42
C SER A 22 -1.49 11.79 37.48
N ARG A 23 -0.61 11.93 38.48
CA ARG A 23 -0.70 12.98 39.51
C ARG A 23 -0.45 14.37 38.93
N THR A 24 0.49 14.48 37.99
CA THR A 24 0.88 15.77 37.40
C THR A 24 -0.09 16.23 36.32
N THR A 25 -0.65 15.31 35.54
CA THR A 25 -1.44 15.63 34.33
C THR A 25 -2.95 15.41 34.48
N ARG A 26 -3.41 14.84 35.61
CA ARG A 26 -4.79 14.35 35.81
C ARG A 26 -5.27 13.36 34.74
N PHE A 27 -4.37 12.80 33.94
CA PHE A 27 -4.67 11.83 32.90
C PHE A 27 -4.30 10.43 33.40
N PHE A 28 -5.29 9.53 33.46
CA PHE A 28 -5.05 8.15 33.87
C PHE A 28 -4.31 7.40 32.75
N VAL A 29 -3.07 7.01 33.01
CA VAL A 29 -2.26 6.19 32.10
C VAL A 29 -2.39 4.74 32.55
N PRO A 30 -3.17 3.88 31.85
CA PRO A 30 -3.24 2.47 32.19
C PRO A 30 -1.89 1.81 31.90
N VAL A 31 -1.20 1.38 32.95
CA VAL A 31 0.00 0.55 32.82
C VAL A 31 -0.47 -0.90 32.69
N LEU A 32 -0.19 -1.52 31.54
CA LEU A 32 -0.36 -2.96 31.41
C LEU A 32 0.57 -3.67 32.40
N GLY A 33 0.00 -4.46 33.31
CA GLY A 33 0.78 -5.23 34.30
C GLY A 33 1.65 -6.35 33.70
N TYR A 34 1.47 -6.62 32.41
CA TYR A 34 2.16 -7.64 31.62
C TYR A 34 2.40 -7.08 30.21
N SER A 35 3.56 -7.34 29.57
CA SER A 35 3.58 -7.22 28.11
C SER A 35 2.63 -8.28 27.55
N ASP A 36 2.02 -8.00 26.41
CA ASP A 36 1.13 -8.94 25.70
C ASP A 36 1.83 -10.27 25.32
N ASP A 37 3.14 -10.37 25.55
CA ASP A 37 3.94 -11.60 25.38
C ASP A 37 3.96 -12.48 26.64
N SER A 38 2.89 -12.48 27.44
CA SER A 38 2.63 -13.49 28.47
C SER A 38 2.30 -14.87 27.90
N ASN A 39 2.94 -15.28 26.81
CA ASN A 39 2.94 -16.66 26.41
C ASN A 39 3.96 -17.40 27.26
N GLU A 40 3.50 -18.35 28.06
CA GLU A 40 4.32 -19.30 28.83
C GLU A 40 5.06 -20.28 27.92
N TYR A 41 5.65 -19.82 26.81
CA TYR A 41 6.37 -20.68 25.90
C TYR A 41 7.61 -21.23 26.60
N THR A 42 7.60 -22.54 26.81
CA THR A 42 8.77 -23.25 27.29
C THR A 42 9.81 -23.31 26.16
N ALA A 43 11.12 -23.27 26.47
CA ALA A 43 12.18 -23.37 25.45
C ALA A 43 12.00 -24.59 24.52
N TYR A 44 11.42 -25.68 25.02
CA TYR A 44 11.02 -26.85 24.25
C TYR A 44 9.94 -26.57 23.20
N GLN A 45 8.93 -25.74 23.51
CA GLN A 45 7.87 -25.37 22.58
C GLN A 45 8.41 -24.49 21.45
N ILE A 46 9.30 -23.54 21.78
CA ILE A 46 9.96 -22.68 20.78
C ILE A 46 10.81 -23.55 19.84
N LEU A 47 11.57 -24.51 20.38
CA LEU A 47 12.38 -25.43 19.58
C LEU A 47 11.52 -26.40 18.75
N ALA A 48 10.37 -26.83 19.26
CA ALA A 48 9.43 -27.67 18.53
C ALA A 48 8.79 -26.90 17.36
N GLU A 49 8.34 -25.67 17.60
CA GLU A 49 7.80 -24.79 16.57
C GLU A 49 8.88 -24.45 15.53
N SER A 50 10.11 -24.16 15.96
CA SER A 50 11.24 -23.89 15.06
C SER A 50 11.69 -25.10 14.23
N LYS A 51 11.11 -26.29 14.42
CA LYS A 51 11.36 -27.47 13.59
C LYS A 51 10.24 -27.73 12.58
N LEU A 52 9.06 -27.13 12.75
CA LEU A 52 7.96 -27.25 11.78
C LEU A 52 8.33 -26.61 10.44
N PRO A 53 7.72 -27.03 9.32
CA PRO A 53 7.91 -26.37 8.03
C PRO A 53 7.32 -24.95 8.01
N ILE A 54 7.88 -24.11 7.13
CA ILE A 54 7.33 -22.78 6.85
C ILE A 54 6.08 -22.97 5.99
N PHE A 55 4.99 -22.31 6.37
CA PHE A 55 3.75 -22.34 5.59
C PHE A 55 3.82 -21.38 4.40
N ASP A 56 3.61 -21.90 3.20
CA ASP A 56 3.45 -21.09 1.99
C ASP A 56 1.97 -21.00 1.61
N THR A 57 1.41 -19.80 1.77
CA THR A 57 0.01 -19.51 1.41
C THR A 57 -0.24 -19.62 -0.10
N SER A 58 0.81 -19.54 -0.92
CA SER A 58 0.67 -19.43 -2.37
C SER A 58 0.09 -20.69 -3.00
N SER A 59 0.47 -21.87 -2.49
CA SER A 59 -0.04 -23.16 -2.96
C SER A 59 -1.53 -23.31 -2.67
N ASP A 60 -1.96 -23.04 -1.43
CA ASP A 60 -3.36 -23.19 -1.04
C ASP A 60 -4.28 -22.22 -1.81
N TYR A 61 -3.80 -20.99 -2.07
CA TYR A 61 -4.51 -20.06 -2.94
C TYR A 61 -4.54 -20.51 -4.40
N LEU A 62 -3.47 -21.14 -4.90
CA LEU A 62 -3.44 -21.68 -6.25
C LEU A 62 -4.47 -22.80 -6.41
N ASP A 63 -4.55 -23.71 -5.46
CA ASP A 63 -5.52 -24.81 -5.46
C ASP A 63 -6.97 -24.27 -5.46
N ALA A 64 -7.26 -23.28 -4.61
CA ALA A 64 -8.55 -22.60 -4.61
C ALA A 64 -8.84 -21.85 -5.93
N CYS A 65 -7.84 -21.20 -6.53
CA CYS A 65 -7.98 -20.49 -7.80
C CYS A 65 -8.25 -21.45 -8.97
N ILE A 66 -7.59 -22.61 -8.99
CA ILE A 66 -7.80 -23.67 -9.99
C ILE A 66 -9.23 -24.19 -9.88
N GLN A 67 -9.67 -24.56 -8.67
CA GLN A 67 -11.03 -25.05 -8.44
C GLN A 67 -12.09 -24.01 -8.85
N PHE A 68 -11.88 -22.74 -8.51
CA PHE A 68 -12.76 -21.65 -8.92
C PHE A 68 -12.81 -21.48 -10.44
N SER A 69 -11.66 -21.54 -11.11
CA SER A 69 -11.57 -21.43 -12.57
C SER A 69 -12.31 -22.57 -13.27
N TYR A 70 -12.23 -23.80 -12.74
CA TYR A 70 -12.98 -24.94 -13.27
C TYR A 70 -14.49 -24.71 -13.25
N ILE A 71 -15.01 -24.18 -12.14
CA ILE A 71 -16.45 -23.88 -12.01
C ILE A 71 -16.84 -22.78 -13.00
N LEU A 72 -16.08 -21.68 -13.06
CA LEU A 72 -16.42 -20.56 -13.93
C LEU A 72 -16.39 -20.90 -15.41
N MET A 73 -15.40 -21.66 -15.87
CA MET A 73 -15.17 -21.92 -17.30
C MET A 73 -16.01 -23.08 -17.83
N PHE A 74 -16.23 -24.14 -17.03
CA PHE A 74 -16.77 -25.41 -17.53
C PHE A 74 -18.17 -25.77 -17.01
N THR A 75 -18.82 -24.90 -16.25
CA THR A 75 -20.21 -25.11 -15.79
C THR A 75 -21.20 -25.30 -16.95
N VAL A 76 -20.93 -24.73 -18.12
CA VAL A 76 -21.74 -24.93 -19.34
C VAL A 76 -21.70 -26.39 -19.81
N VAL A 77 -20.56 -27.07 -19.63
CA VAL A 77 -20.38 -28.47 -20.03
C VAL A 77 -20.97 -29.40 -18.99
N TRP A 78 -20.71 -29.13 -17.70
CA TRP A 78 -21.23 -29.91 -16.59
C TRP A 78 -21.85 -29.00 -15.51
N PRO A 79 -23.18 -28.81 -15.54
CA PRO A 79 -23.87 -27.91 -14.61
C PRO A 79 -23.76 -28.29 -13.13
N LEU A 80 -23.44 -29.56 -12.82
CA LEU A 80 -23.31 -30.04 -11.45
C LEU A 80 -21.91 -29.81 -10.85
N LEU A 81 -20.95 -29.24 -11.59
CA LEU A 81 -19.60 -28.89 -11.08
C LEU A 81 -19.57 -28.12 -9.74
N PRO A 82 -20.52 -27.21 -9.42
CA PRO A 82 -20.53 -26.53 -8.13
C PRO A 82 -20.73 -27.47 -6.94
N PHE A 83 -21.38 -28.62 -7.11
CA PHE A 83 -21.66 -29.58 -6.04
C PHE A 83 -20.41 -30.27 -5.49
N PRO A 84 -19.57 -30.97 -6.30
CA PRO A 84 -18.33 -31.55 -5.81
C PRO A 84 -17.36 -30.48 -5.31
N ALA A 85 -17.35 -29.29 -5.91
CA ALA A 85 -16.57 -28.16 -5.42
C ALA A 85 -17.00 -27.71 -4.00
N PHE A 86 -18.30 -27.67 -3.74
CA PHE A 86 -18.82 -27.36 -2.40
C PHE A 86 -18.40 -28.42 -1.39
N CYS A 87 -18.53 -29.71 -1.72
CA CYS A 87 -18.06 -30.80 -0.88
C CYS A 87 -16.56 -30.71 -0.59
N ASN A 88 -15.75 -30.38 -1.62
CA ASN A 88 -14.31 -30.17 -1.45
C ASN A 88 -14.03 -29.03 -0.47
N ASN A 89 -14.67 -27.86 -0.64
CA ASN A 89 -14.46 -26.70 0.23
C ASN A 89 -14.83 -26.99 1.70
N VAL A 90 -15.86 -27.80 1.95
CA VAL A 90 -16.25 -28.18 3.33
C VAL A 90 -15.17 -29.03 4.00
N LEU A 91 -14.53 -29.93 3.26
CA LEU A 91 -13.41 -30.73 3.76
C LEU A 91 -12.14 -29.90 3.89
N GLU A 92 -11.87 -29.05 2.89
CA GLU A 92 -10.67 -28.22 2.79
C GLU A 92 -10.56 -27.24 3.97
N VAL A 93 -11.65 -26.57 4.35
CA VAL A 93 -11.66 -25.66 5.52
C VAL A 93 -11.20 -26.37 6.79
N ARG A 94 -11.56 -27.64 6.98
CA ARG A 94 -11.12 -28.43 8.14
C ARG A 94 -9.68 -28.92 7.98
N GLY A 95 -9.29 -29.32 6.77
CA GLY A 95 -7.93 -29.74 6.43
C GLY A 95 -6.92 -28.61 6.63
N ASP A 96 -7.22 -27.42 6.12
CA ASP A 96 -6.38 -26.22 6.23
C ASP A 96 -6.27 -25.75 7.67
N ALA A 97 -7.38 -25.77 8.43
CA ALA A 97 -7.34 -25.45 9.85
C ALA A 97 -6.42 -26.41 10.61
N PHE A 98 -6.48 -27.72 10.33
CA PHE A 98 -5.58 -28.70 10.94
C PHE A 98 -4.13 -28.46 10.54
N ARG A 99 -3.87 -28.18 9.25
CA ARG A 99 -2.55 -27.93 8.69
C ARG A 99 -1.89 -26.68 9.28
N LEU A 100 -2.68 -25.63 9.53
CA LEU A 100 -2.23 -24.38 10.16
C LEU A 100 -2.00 -24.51 11.67
N LEU A 101 -2.84 -25.28 12.38
CA LEU A 101 -2.76 -25.42 13.83
C LEU A 101 -1.68 -26.41 14.29
N PHE A 102 -1.45 -27.48 13.53
CA PHE A 102 -0.58 -28.59 13.96
C PHE A 102 0.57 -28.89 12.99
N GLY A 103 0.49 -28.44 11.74
CA GLY A 103 1.42 -28.84 10.69
C GLY A 103 2.54 -27.85 10.39
N HIS A 104 2.37 -26.56 10.72
CA HIS A 104 3.28 -25.49 10.27
C HIS A 104 3.55 -24.44 11.35
N ARG A 105 4.62 -23.67 11.14
CA ARG A 105 4.88 -22.46 11.93
C ARG A 105 3.86 -21.38 11.64
N ARG A 106 3.61 -20.50 12.63
CA ARG A 106 2.72 -19.35 12.47
C ARG A 106 3.16 -18.47 11.28
N PRO A 107 2.34 -18.33 10.23
CA PRO A 107 2.69 -17.53 9.06
C PRO A 107 2.55 -16.03 9.35
N MET A 108 3.37 -15.22 8.67
CA MET A 108 3.22 -13.76 8.70
C MET A 108 2.08 -13.36 7.74
N PRO A 109 1.13 -12.50 8.15
CA PRO A 109 0.05 -12.04 7.28
C PRO A 109 0.60 -11.38 6.01
N ARG A 110 0.22 -11.92 4.85
CA ARG A 110 0.44 -11.33 3.53
C ARG A 110 -0.90 -11.19 2.83
N ARG A 111 -1.10 -10.07 2.15
CA ARG A 111 -2.21 -9.81 1.22
C ARG A 111 -1.58 -9.85 -0.17
N ASP A 112 -2.23 -10.42 -1.18
CA ASP A 112 -2.07 -10.10 -2.63
C ASP A 112 -2.39 -11.28 -3.57
N TRP A 113 -3.68 -11.59 -3.81
CA TRP A 113 -4.10 -12.53 -4.87
C TRP A 113 -5.34 -12.09 -5.67
N ALA A 114 -5.91 -10.91 -5.36
CA ALA A 114 -7.11 -10.41 -6.01
C ALA A 114 -6.94 -10.18 -7.53
N THR A 115 -5.70 -9.97 -7.98
CA THR A 115 -5.36 -9.78 -9.40
C THR A 115 -5.57 -11.06 -10.22
N VAL A 116 -5.17 -12.23 -9.69
CA VAL A 116 -5.31 -13.51 -10.40
C VAL A 116 -6.77 -13.85 -10.64
N LEU A 117 -7.61 -13.66 -9.62
CA LEU A 117 -9.06 -13.90 -9.73
C LEU A 117 -9.73 -12.99 -10.77
N HIS A 118 -9.22 -11.76 -10.92
CA HIS A 118 -9.72 -10.82 -11.93
C HIS A 118 -9.47 -11.34 -13.35
N TYR A 119 -8.27 -11.86 -13.62
CA TYR A 119 -7.93 -12.44 -14.92
C TYR A 119 -8.72 -13.72 -15.21
N ALA A 120 -8.92 -14.58 -14.20
CA ALA A 120 -9.75 -15.77 -14.34
C ALA A 120 -11.19 -15.42 -14.76
N ASN A 121 -11.79 -14.38 -14.17
CA ASN A 121 -13.12 -13.89 -14.55
C ASN A 121 -13.18 -13.37 -15.99
N VAL A 122 -12.13 -12.71 -16.48
CA VAL A 122 -12.07 -12.21 -17.87
C VAL A 122 -11.99 -13.37 -18.85
N MET A 123 -11.11 -14.35 -18.60
CA MET A 123 -10.99 -15.55 -19.44
C MET A 123 -12.25 -16.42 -19.39
N ALA A 124 -12.95 -16.47 -18.26
CA ALA A 124 -14.18 -17.24 -18.16
C ALA A 124 -15.27 -16.74 -19.12
N ILE A 125 -15.42 -15.42 -19.31
CA ILE A 125 -16.43 -14.86 -20.23
C ILE A 125 -16.19 -15.34 -21.67
N THR A 126 -14.94 -15.36 -22.12
CA THR A 126 -14.60 -15.76 -23.49
C THR A 126 -14.76 -17.28 -23.69
N ILE A 127 -14.36 -18.09 -22.71
CA ILE A 127 -14.50 -19.55 -22.78
C ILE A 127 -15.98 -19.97 -22.72
N VAL A 128 -16.76 -19.38 -21.82
CA VAL A 128 -18.19 -19.68 -21.67
C VAL A 128 -18.96 -19.29 -22.93
N SER A 129 -18.68 -18.10 -23.51
CA SER A 129 -19.32 -17.69 -24.77
C SER A 129 -18.95 -18.60 -25.93
N ALA A 130 -17.70 -19.05 -26.03
CA ALA A 130 -17.27 -20.02 -27.04
C ALA A 130 -17.98 -21.38 -26.89
N LEU A 131 -18.03 -21.92 -25.67
CA LEU A 131 -18.69 -23.20 -25.37
C LEU A 131 -20.21 -23.13 -25.60
N LEU A 132 -20.85 -22.01 -25.27
CA LEU A 132 -22.27 -21.80 -25.54
C LEU A 132 -22.56 -21.77 -27.04
N VAL A 133 -21.77 -21.07 -27.85
CA VAL A 133 -21.97 -21.05 -29.31
C VAL A 133 -21.78 -22.43 -29.91
N MET A 134 -20.79 -23.19 -29.42
CA MET A 134 -20.58 -24.57 -29.84
C MET A 134 -21.77 -25.47 -29.47
N TYR A 135 -22.30 -25.34 -28.26
CA TYR A 135 -23.47 -26.09 -27.79
C TYR A 135 -24.75 -25.73 -28.56
N VAL A 136 -24.97 -24.43 -28.81
CA VAL A 136 -26.10 -23.91 -29.60
C VAL A 136 -26.05 -24.43 -31.03
N TYR A 137 -24.88 -24.72 -31.59
CA TYR A 137 -24.78 -25.32 -32.92
C TYR A 137 -25.35 -26.74 -32.98
N HIS A 138 -25.18 -27.54 -31.92
CA HIS A 138 -25.90 -28.81 -31.77
C HIS A 138 -27.39 -28.60 -31.50
N PHE A 139 -27.76 -27.57 -30.73
CA PHE A 139 -29.16 -27.21 -30.52
C PHE A 139 -29.85 -26.75 -31.81
N GLY A 140 -29.15 -26.12 -32.76
CA GLY A 140 -29.70 -25.80 -34.09
C GLY A 140 -30.05 -27.05 -34.91
N ALA A 141 -29.24 -28.12 -34.78
CA ALA A 141 -29.59 -29.43 -35.33
C ALA A 141 -30.79 -30.07 -34.59
N TYR A 142 -30.89 -29.88 -33.27
CA TYR A 142 -32.02 -30.34 -32.46
C TYR A 142 -33.32 -29.57 -32.72
N ALA A 143 -33.28 -28.24 -32.85
CA ALA A 143 -34.43 -27.40 -33.17
C ALA A 143 -34.92 -27.63 -34.61
N SER A 144 -34.02 -27.99 -35.53
CA SER A 144 -34.37 -28.47 -36.87
C SER A 144 -35.16 -29.79 -36.87
N LEU A 145 -35.22 -30.55 -35.75
CA LEU A 145 -36.18 -31.66 -35.62
C LEU A 145 -37.62 -31.16 -35.80
N ASN A 146 -37.94 -29.96 -35.30
CA ASN A 146 -39.31 -29.44 -35.32
C ASN A 146 -39.76 -29.00 -36.73
N ASP A 147 -38.81 -28.72 -37.64
CA ASP A 147 -39.06 -28.27 -39.02
C ASP A 147 -38.99 -29.40 -40.07
N GLY A 148 -38.75 -30.65 -39.66
CA GLY A 148 -38.72 -31.82 -40.57
C GLY A 148 -37.54 -31.88 -41.56
N ASN A 149 -36.61 -30.92 -41.47
CA ASN A 149 -35.39 -30.80 -42.27
C ASN A 149 -34.13 -31.08 -41.43
N TYR A 150 -34.13 -32.19 -40.69
CA TYR A 150 -32.98 -32.58 -39.87
C TYR A 150 -32.13 -33.67 -40.53
N CYS A 151 -30.85 -33.67 -40.15
CA CYS A 151 -29.93 -34.76 -40.39
C CYS A 151 -30.04 -35.80 -39.29
N ASP A 152 -30.61 -36.95 -39.63
CA ASP A 152 -30.74 -38.07 -38.71
C ASP A 152 -29.39 -38.80 -38.60
N PHE A 153 -28.64 -38.48 -37.55
CA PHE A 153 -27.41 -39.18 -37.17
C PHE A 153 -27.70 -40.05 -35.94
N THR A 154 -27.40 -41.34 -36.02
CA THR A 154 -27.39 -42.23 -34.85
C THR A 154 -26.05 -42.06 -34.14
N PHE A 155 -25.99 -41.16 -33.15
CA PHE A 155 -24.81 -41.04 -32.30
C PHE A 155 -24.81 -42.18 -31.27
N ALA A 156 -23.96 -43.18 -31.49
CA ALA A 156 -23.71 -44.22 -30.48
C ALA A 156 -22.97 -43.63 -29.25
N ASP A 157 -22.13 -42.62 -29.49
CA ASP A 157 -21.38 -41.87 -28.48
C ASP A 157 -21.64 -40.37 -28.63
N ALA A 158 -21.92 -39.69 -27.51
CA ALA A 158 -22.13 -38.24 -27.45
C ALA A 158 -20.79 -37.50 -27.63
N SER A 159 -20.31 -37.42 -28.86
CA SER A 159 -19.09 -36.67 -29.21
C SER A 159 -19.44 -35.26 -29.68
N MET A 160 -18.79 -34.27 -29.06
CA MET A 160 -18.91 -32.85 -29.41
C MET A 160 -18.03 -32.57 -30.63
N VAL A 161 -18.54 -32.85 -31.82
CA VAL A 161 -17.79 -32.71 -33.08
C VAL A 161 -18.45 -31.63 -33.94
N PRO A 162 -17.67 -30.70 -34.54
CA PRO A 162 -18.22 -29.74 -35.48
C PRO A 162 -19.02 -30.44 -36.58
N PHE A 163 -20.23 -29.96 -36.89
CA PHE A 163 -21.10 -30.55 -37.92
C PHE A 163 -20.41 -30.70 -39.29
N GLN A 164 -19.46 -29.81 -39.61
CA GLN A 164 -18.66 -29.86 -40.84
C GLN A 164 -17.68 -31.04 -40.91
N SER A 165 -17.25 -31.58 -39.77
CA SER A 165 -16.35 -32.74 -39.69
C SER A 165 -17.07 -34.09 -39.62
N ILE A 166 -18.41 -34.09 -39.62
CA ILE A 166 -19.20 -35.32 -39.60
C ILE A 166 -19.33 -35.87 -41.03
N ASP A 167 -19.05 -37.16 -41.22
CA ASP A 167 -19.29 -37.82 -42.51
C ASP A 167 -20.79 -37.98 -42.76
N PHE A 168 -21.32 -37.12 -43.63
CA PHE A 168 -22.73 -37.06 -44.02
C PHE A 168 -23.23 -38.33 -44.73
N ARG A 169 -22.33 -39.20 -45.22
CA ARG A 169 -22.70 -40.48 -45.85
C ARG A 169 -23.28 -41.48 -44.84
N VAL A 170 -22.97 -41.29 -43.56
CA VAL A 170 -23.44 -42.14 -42.46
C VAL A 170 -24.83 -41.69 -41.97
N ALA A 171 -25.30 -40.51 -42.37
CA ALA A 171 -26.65 -40.04 -42.05
C ALA A 171 -27.72 -40.83 -42.81
N ARG A 172 -28.86 -41.09 -42.15
CA ARG A 172 -30.01 -41.79 -42.76
C ARG A 172 -30.56 -41.08 -44.01
N SER A 173 -30.37 -39.76 -44.11
CA SER A 173 -30.77 -38.92 -45.23
C SER A 173 -29.65 -37.96 -45.68
N SER A 174 -28.67 -38.47 -46.43
CA SER A 174 -27.51 -37.72 -46.94
C SER A 174 -27.86 -36.43 -47.70
N ALA A 175 -28.94 -36.42 -48.50
CA ALA A 175 -29.32 -35.25 -49.31
C ALA A 175 -29.77 -34.03 -48.49
N LYS A 176 -30.51 -34.24 -47.40
CA LYS A 176 -30.92 -33.15 -46.48
C LYS A 176 -29.71 -32.58 -45.73
N CYS A 177 -28.69 -33.41 -45.49
CA CYS A 177 -27.47 -33.01 -44.82
C CYS A 177 -26.51 -32.19 -45.65
N LEU A 178 -26.49 -32.42 -46.96
CA LEU A 178 -25.74 -31.58 -47.88
C LEU A 178 -26.26 -30.14 -47.86
N GLY A 179 -27.58 -29.95 -47.94
CA GLY A 179 -28.19 -28.61 -47.92
C GLY A 179 -27.96 -27.86 -46.60
N MET A 180 -27.80 -28.58 -45.49
CA MET A 180 -27.49 -27.99 -44.19
C MET A 180 -26.02 -27.58 -44.07
N ARG A 181 -25.09 -28.24 -44.79
CA ARG A 181 -23.66 -27.89 -44.84
C ARG A 181 -23.39 -26.62 -45.63
N ASP A 182 -24.11 -26.40 -46.73
CA ASP A 182 -23.88 -25.26 -47.63
C ASP A 182 -24.46 -23.93 -47.09
N GLN A 183 -25.23 -24.00 -46.02
CA GLN A 183 -25.72 -22.84 -45.28
C GLN A 183 -24.56 -22.12 -44.55
N PRO A 184 -24.55 -20.77 -44.52
CA PRO A 184 -23.46 -19.97 -43.94
C PRO A 184 -23.52 -19.90 -42.40
N TRP A 185 -23.64 -21.05 -41.73
CA TRP A 185 -23.71 -21.15 -40.27
C TRP A 185 -22.49 -20.55 -39.57
N PHE A 186 -21.30 -20.70 -40.17
CA PHE A 186 -20.06 -20.17 -39.61
C PHE A 186 -20.10 -18.65 -39.40
N LYS A 187 -20.69 -17.90 -40.34
CA LYS A 187 -20.83 -16.43 -40.20
C LYS A 187 -21.76 -16.07 -39.04
N HIS A 188 -22.86 -16.80 -38.87
CA HIS A 188 -23.80 -16.57 -37.78
C HIS A 188 -23.21 -16.95 -36.42
N GLN A 189 -22.40 -18.01 -36.35
CA GLN A 189 -21.69 -18.42 -35.13
C GLN A 189 -20.72 -17.34 -34.64
N VAL A 190 -19.89 -16.79 -35.52
CA VAL A 190 -18.93 -15.74 -35.15
C VAL A 190 -19.67 -14.49 -34.68
N LEU A 191 -20.76 -14.11 -35.34
CA LEU A 191 -21.58 -12.96 -34.92
C LEU A 191 -22.24 -13.18 -33.55
N ILE A 192 -22.81 -14.36 -33.30
CA ILE A 192 -23.41 -14.71 -31.99
C ILE A 192 -22.33 -14.76 -30.91
N PHE A 193 -21.15 -15.31 -31.20
CA PHE A 193 -20.01 -15.32 -30.28
C PHE A 193 -19.61 -13.90 -29.87
N ILE A 194 -19.37 -13.02 -30.85
CA ILE A 194 -19.01 -11.63 -30.60
C ILE A 194 -20.11 -10.94 -29.79
N ALA A 195 -21.38 -11.14 -30.13
CA ALA A 195 -22.50 -10.55 -29.41
C ALA A 195 -22.56 -11.02 -27.94
N LEU A 196 -22.46 -12.33 -27.68
CA LEU A 196 -22.47 -12.90 -26.33
C LEU A 196 -21.28 -12.43 -25.50
N GLU A 197 -20.10 -12.35 -26.12
CA GLU A 197 -18.89 -11.85 -25.48
C GLU A 197 -19.05 -10.38 -25.05
N HIS A 198 -19.53 -9.51 -25.95
CA HIS A 198 -19.74 -8.09 -25.66
C HIS A 198 -20.84 -7.87 -24.60
N ILE A 199 -21.92 -8.66 -24.65
CA ILE A 199 -22.95 -8.64 -23.62
C ILE A 199 -22.37 -9.08 -22.27
N GLY A 200 -21.57 -10.14 -22.23
CA GLY A 200 -20.89 -10.61 -21.02
C GLY A 200 -19.96 -9.58 -20.41
N PHE A 201 -19.14 -8.92 -21.24
CA PHE A 201 -18.27 -7.82 -20.78
C PHE A 201 -19.06 -6.58 -20.35
N GLY A 202 -20.12 -6.22 -21.06
CA GLY A 202 -21.00 -5.12 -20.70
C GLY A 202 -21.68 -5.35 -19.35
N PHE A 203 -22.21 -6.55 -19.12
CA PHE A 203 -22.80 -6.94 -17.85
C PHE A 203 -21.79 -6.91 -16.71
N ARG A 204 -20.59 -7.47 -16.93
CA ARG A 204 -19.49 -7.40 -15.97
C ARG A 204 -19.12 -5.95 -15.63
N TYR A 205 -19.06 -5.07 -16.63
CA TYR A 205 -18.78 -3.65 -16.42
C TYR A 205 -19.85 -3.02 -15.52
N LEU A 206 -21.14 -3.27 -15.78
CA LEU A 206 -22.24 -2.78 -14.95
C LEU A 206 -22.14 -3.28 -13.50
N VAL A 207 -21.85 -4.57 -13.30
CA VAL A 207 -21.68 -5.14 -11.94
C VAL A 207 -20.49 -4.49 -11.22
N LEU A 208 -19.40 -4.21 -11.93
CA LEU A 208 -18.22 -3.57 -11.34
C LEU A 208 -18.43 -2.08 -10.98
N GLN A 209 -19.47 -1.42 -11.52
CA GLN A 209 -19.87 -0.07 -11.11
C GLN A 209 -20.63 -0.04 -9.78
N MET A 210 -21.10 -1.19 -9.29
CA MET A 210 -21.73 -1.24 -7.97
C MET A 210 -20.71 -0.88 -6.88
N ASP A 211 -21.19 -0.16 -5.86
CA ASP A 211 -20.36 0.26 -4.74
C ASP A 211 -19.71 -0.95 -4.06
N LYS A 212 -18.37 -1.00 -4.12
CA LYS A 212 -17.58 -2.10 -3.54
C LYS A 212 -17.57 -2.06 -2.01
N THR A 213 -17.93 -0.94 -1.40
CA THR A 213 -17.90 -0.74 0.05
C THR A 213 -19.32 -0.70 0.63
N PRO A 214 -19.66 -1.58 1.57
CA PRO A 214 -20.96 -1.55 2.22
C PRO A 214 -21.12 -0.26 3.05
N THR A 215 -22.36 0.22 3.18
CA THR A 215 -22.71 1.49 3.82
C THR A 215 -22.31 1.56 5.30
N SER A 216 -22.20 0.42 5.98
CA SER A 216 -21.71 0.33 7.37
C SER A 216 -20.25 0.77 7.52
N ILE A 217 -19.42 0.56 6.49
CA ILE A 217 -17.99 0.91 6.48
C ILE A 217 -17.76 2.29 5.86
N SER A 218 -18.63 2.74 4.95
CA SER A 218 -18.52 4.07 4.33
C SER A 218 -18.92 5.21 5.27
N ASN A 219 -19.37 4.90 6.50
CA ASN A 219 -19.68 5.90 7.50
C ASN A 219 -18.45 6.79 7.76
N PRO A 220 -18.52 8.10 7.48
CA PRO A 220 -17.38 9.01 7.61
C PRO A 220 -16.82 9.05 9.03
N SER A 221 -17.66 8.79 10.04
CA SER A 221 -17.24 8.70 11.45
C SER A 221 -16.33 7.50 11.71
N TYR A 222 -16.61 6.35 11.10
CA TYR A 222 -15.78 5.14 11.22
C TYR A 222 -14.44 5.31 10.48
N LEU A 223 -14.46 5.92 9.30
CA LEU A 223 -13.24 6.23 8.54
C LEU A 223 -12.32 7.19 9.31
N ARG A 224 -12.88 8.23 9.94
CA ARG A 224 -12.10 9.13 10.81
C ARG A 224 -11.52 8.42 12.02
N LEU A 225 -12.29 7.54 12.66
CA LEU A 225 -11.80 6.75 13.79
C LEU A 225 -10.65 5.81 13.38
N LYS A 226 -10.75 5.19 12.20
CA LYS A 226 -9.69 4.35 11.63
C LYS A 226 -8.43 5.15 11.31
N GLN A 227 -8.57 6.34 10.72
CA GLN A 227 -7.45 7.25 10.48
C GLN A 227 -6.75 7.66 11.78
N ILE A 228 -7.52 7.99 12.83
CA ILE A 228 -6.96 8.30 14.15
C ILE A 228 -6.21 7.09 14.72
N ARG A 229 -6.78 5.88 14.63
CA ARG A 229 -6.10 4.64 15.05
C ARG A 229 -4.80 4.41 14.28
N GLU A 230 -4.80 4.62 12.98
CA GLU A 230 -3.60 4.52 12.15
C GLU A 230 -2.55 5.55 12.55
N LEU A 231 -2.93 6.81 12.79
CA LEU A 231 -2.04 7.85 13.30
C LEU A 231 -1.46 7.51 14.68
N THR A 232 -2.25 6.92 15.59
CA THR A 232 -1.73 6.46 16.89
C THR A 232 -0.81 5.24 16.78
N SER A 233 -0.91 4.46 15.70
CA SER A 233 -0.02 3.33 15.43
C SER A 233 1.28 3.75 14.73
N GLN A 234 1.33 4.96 14.16
CA GLN A 234 2.55 5.49 13.60
C GLN A 234 3.56 5.74 14.73
N ARG A 235 4.80 5.31 14.50
CA ARG A 235 5.88 5.51 15.45
C ARG A 235 6.02 7.01 15.70
N THR A 236 6.00 7.42 16.97
CA THR A 236 6.30 8.81 17.36
C THR A 236 7.61 9.25 16.72
N ALA A 237 7.69 10.52 16.30
CA ALA A 237 8.88 11.08 15.64
C ALA A 237 10.17 10.69 16.39
N HIS A 238 11.25 10.42 15.64
CA HIS A 238 12.53 10.07 16.24
C HIS A 238 12.97 11.14 17.24
N SER A 239 13.56 10.74 18.38
CA SER A 239 13.99 11.63 19.46
C SER A 239 14.89 12.78 18.99
N GLY A 240 15.65 12.58 17.91
CA GLY A 240 16.46 13.64 17.28
C GLY A 240 15.65 14.83 16.77
N VAL A 241 14.43 14.61 16.26
CA VAL A 241 13.54 15.68 15.78
C VAL A 241 13.06 16.54 16.94
N PHE A 242 12.71 15.91 18.07
CA PHE A 242 12.30 16.64 19.28
C PHE A 242 13.44 17.50 19.85
N ASN A 243 14.66 16.95 19.89
CA ASN A 243 15.83 17.70 20.33
C ASN A 243 16.14 18.88 19.38
N TYR A 244 16.01 18.67 18.07
CA TYR A 244 16.18 19.74 17.08
C TYR A 244 15.13 20.85 17.24
N ILE A 245 13.85 20.50 17.44
CA ILE A 245 12.78 21.48 17.68
C ILE A 245 13.04 22.25 18.97
N GLY A 246 13.48 21.58 20.04
CA GLY A 246 13.86 22.22 21.31
C GLY A 246 15.00 23.22 21.14
N GLU A 247 16.06 22.84 20.43
CA GLU A 247 17.17 23.73 20.07
C GLU A 247 16.72 24.92 19.23
N LEU A 248 15.84 24.69 18.24
CA LEU A 248 15.29 25.76 17.41
C LEU A 248 14.45 26.73 18.23
N ARG A 249 13.70 26.21 19.21
CA ARG A 249 12.89 27.02 20.12
C ARG A 249 13.74 27.96 20.96
N LEU A 250 14.87 27.48 21.49
CA LEU A 250 15.79 28.30 22.28
C LEU A 250 16.37 29.48 21.47
N ILE A 251 16.60 29.31 20.17
CA ILE A 251 17.07 30.40 19.29
C ILE A 251 15.91 31.34 18.98
N PHE A 252 14.74 30.79 18.66
CA PHE A 252 13.55 31.56 18.30
C PHE A 252 13.11 32.50 19.43
N ASP A 253 13.09 32.00 20.68
CA ASP A 253 12.68 32.76 21.86
C ASP A 253 13.62 33.95 22.17
N LYS A 254 14.85 33.99 21.61
CA LYS A 254 15.72 35.18 21.73
C LYS A 254 15.23 36.36 20.91
N TYR A 255 14.53 36.08 19.81
CA TYR A 255 14.08 37.07 18.83
C TYR A 255 12.57 37.32 18.91
N ASP A 256 11.80 36.44 19.55
CA ASP A 256 10.39 36.67 19.88
C ASP A 256 10.24 37.44 21.20
N VAL A 257 10.54 38.74 21.17
CA VAL A 257 10.46 39.63 22.34
C VAL A 257 9.04 39.70 22.91
N ASP A 258 8.03 39.65 22.03
CA ASP A 258 6.62 39.82 22.39
C ASP A 258 5.95 38.49 22.84
N ARG A 259 6.66 37.36 22.76
CA ARG A 259 6.13 35.99 23.01
C ARG A 259 4.86 35.69 22.22
N THR A 260 4.81 36.16 20.99
CA THR A 260 3.64 35.98 20.10
C THR A 260 3.77 34.75 19.22
N ASP A 261 4.85 33.96 19.37
CA ASP A 261 5.21 32.84 18.49
C ASP A 261 5.36 33.25 17.02
N HIS A 262 5.60 34.53 16.77
CA HIS A 262 5.61 35.15 15.45
C HIS A 262 6.79 36.11 15.28
N LEU A 263 7.60 35.91 14.23
CA LEU A 263 8.70 36.81 13.90
C LEU A 263 8.33 37.74 12.74
N GLY A 264 8.67 39.02 12.88
CA GLY A 264 8.65 39.99 11.80
C GLY A 264 9.88 39.85 10.89
N GLU A 265 9.94 40.63 9.81
CA GLU A 265 11.00 40.53 8.80
C GLU A 265 12.42 40.72 9.37
N ARG A 266 12.63 41.70 10.24
CA ARG A 266 13.95 41.99 10.83
C ARG A 266 14.39 40.88 11.79
N ASP A 267 13.49 40.45 12.67
CA ASP A 267 13.80 39.46 13.70
C ASP A 267 13.95 38.05 13.10
N LEU A 268 13.19 37.75 12.04
CA LEU A 268 13.33 36.51 11.27
C LEU A 268 14.72 36.39 10.64
N VAL A 269 15.26 37.47 10.09
CA VAL A 269 16.59 37.46 9.46
C VAL A 269 17.69 37.23 10.49
N LEU A 270 17.59 37.85 11.66
CA LEU A 270 18.53 37.63 12.76
C LEU A 270 18.45 36.19 13.28
N PHE A 271 17.24 35.66 13.45
CA PHE A 271 17.00 34.27 13.81
C PHE A 271 17.62 33.30 12.79
N LEU A 272 17.41 33.52 11.49
CA LEU A 272 17.96 32.68 10.43
C LEU A 272 19.48 32.79 10.36
N ALA A 273 20.05 33.98 10.55
CA ALA A 273 21.49 34.18 10.59
C ALA A 273 22.13 33.41 11.76
N GLU A 274 21.53 33.43 12.95
CA GLU A 274 21.98 32.64 14.10
C GLU A 274 21.81 31.13 13.86
N TRP A 275 20.69 30.71 13.27
CA TRP A 275 20.45 29.31 12.93
C TRP A 275 21.51 28.77 11.95
N MET A 276 21.88 29.56 10.94
CA MET A 276 22.91 29.25 9.95
C MET A 276 24.34 29.46 10.45
N SER A 277 24.53 30.13 11.60
CA SER A 277 25.83 30.62 12.07
C SER A 277 26.55 31.50 11.04
N LYS A 278 25.83 32.41 10.38
CA LYS A 278 26.37 33.37 9.40
C LYS A 278 26.24 34.81 9.89
N ASP A 279 27.03 35.71 9.29
CA ASP A 279 26.89 37.14 9.55
C ASP A 279 25.51 37.65 9.05
N PRO A 280 24.71 38.31 9.91
CA PRO A 280 23.41 38.85 9.51
C PRO A 280 23.48 39.78 8.29
N ALA A 281 24.63 40.42 8.03
CA ALA A 281 24.81 41.30 6.87
C ALA A 281 24.65 40.60 5.51
N GLU A 282 24.96 39.30 5.42
CA GLU A 282 24.82 38.54 4.17
C GLU A 282 23.36 38.27 3.84
N LEU A 283 22.58 37.88 4.86
CA LEU A 283 21.18 37.50 4.74
C LEU A 283 20.27 38.73 4.59
N GLN A 284 20.70 39.88 5.14
CA GLN A 284 19.98 41.15 5.04
C GLN A 284 19.72 41.58 3.59
N LYS A 285 20.64 41.27 2.66
CA LYS A 285 20.52 41.60 1.23
C LYS A 285 19.35 40.88 0.54
N ARG A 286 18.90 39.74 1.10
CA ARG A 286 17.82 38.89 0.57
C ARG A 286 16.61 38.80 1.52
N SER A 287 16.59 39.61 2.57
CA SER A 287 15.60 39.62 3.66
C SER A 287 14.15 39.62 3.18
N SER A 288 13.79 40.55 2.29
CA SER A 288 12.44 40.69 1.77
C SER A 288 11.95 39.48 0.97
N LEU A 289 12.88 38.80 0.28
CA LEU A 289 12.59 37.64 -0.55
C LEU A 289 12.45 36.38 0.32
N VAL A 290 13.29 36.24 1.36
CA VAL A 290 13.19 35.20 2.39
C VAL A 290 11.87 35.33 3.15
N PHE A 291 11.55 36.54 3.61
CA PHE A 291 10.34 36.81 4.37
C PHE A 291 9.08 36.50 3.56
N ARG A 292 9.01 36.97 2.31
CA ARG A 292 7.90 36.66 1.41
C ARG A 292 7.78 35.17 1.09
N TYR A 293 8.90 34.44 1.10
CA TYR A 293 8.90 33.00 0.88
C TYR A 293 8.36 32.22 2.09
N MET A 294 8.71 32.67 3.30
CA MET A 294 8.32 32.02 4.57
C MET A 294 6.93 32.46 5.07
N ASP A 295 6.46 33.67 4.72
CA ASP A 295 5.10 34.12 5.03
C ASP A 295 4.07 33.54 4.04
N LYS A 296 3.83 32.23 4.16
CA LYS A 296 2.84 31.51 3.33
C LYS A 296 1.41 32.00 3.54
N ASN A 297 1.10 32.52 4.74
CA ASN A 297 -0.25 32.93 5.12
C ASN A 297 -0.51 34.42 4.85
N LYS A 298 0.50 35.18 4.40
CA LYS A 298 0.42 36.63 4.13
C LYS A 298 -0.04 37.43 5.35
N VAL A 299 0.31 36.97 6.55
CA VAL A 299 -0.09 37.60 7.82
C VAL A 299 0.85 38.76 8.17
N GLY A 300 1.97 38.89 7.47
CA GLY A 300 3.00 39.87 7.77
C GLY A 300 3.86 39.48 8.97
N LYS A 301 3.77 38.22 9.43
CA LYS A 301 4.65 37.58 10.41
C LYS A 301 4.76 36.08 10.15
N VAL A 302 5.89 35.47 10.51
CA VAL A 302 6.13 34.03 10.32
C VAL A 302 6.00 33.28 11.65
N PRO A 303 5.11 32.27 11.78
CA PRO A 303 4.97 31.51 13.02
C PRO A 303 6.11 30.51 13.23
N PHE A 304 6.37 30.17 14.50
CA PHE A 304 7.36 29.16 14.89
C PHE A 304 7.14 27.81 14.17
N SER A 305 5.89 27.37 14.02
CA SER A 305 5.56 26.12 13.31
C SER A 305 6.04 26.12 11.86
N THR A 306 5.94 27.26 11.17
CA THR A 306 6.43 27.40 9.79
C THR A 306 7.96 27.37 9.76
N CYS A 307 8.62 28.02 10.72
CA CYS A 307 10.07 27.92 10.87
C CYS A 307 10.53 26.48 11.09
N CYS A 308 9.87 25.71 11.97
CA CYS A 308 10.20 24.29 12.19
C CYS A 308 10.07 23.47 10.91
N LEU A 309 8.93 23.58 10.21
CA LEU A 309 8.66 22.79 9.01
C LEU A 309 9.61 23.15 7.87
N MET A 310 9.85 24.45 7.63
CA MET A 310 10.68 24.89 6.51
C MET A 310 12.17 24.66 6.77
N LEU A 311 12.65 24.85 8.01
CA LEU A 311 14.07 24.66 8.33
C LEU A 311 14.45 23.18 8.43
N GLN A 312 13.53 22.31 8.86
CA GLN A 312 13.73 20.87 8.81
C GLN A 312 13.94 20.35 7.39
N HIS A 313 13.28 20.97 6.40
CA HIS A 313 13.37 20.58 4.99
C HIS A 313 14.20 21.55 4.14
N ALA A 314 14.92 22.49 4.78
CA ALA A 314 15.54 23.59 4.05
C ALA A 314 16.48 23.12 2.95
N HIS A 315 17.19 22.02 3.21
CA HIS A 315 18.16 21.41 2.32
C HIS A 315 17.55 20.66 1.11
N LEU A 316 16.31 20.18 1.22
CA LEU A 316 15.62 19.49 0.12
C LEU A 316 15.08 20.49 -0.91
N ASP A 317 14.77 21.70 -0.47
CA ASP A 317 14.32 22.77 -1.34
C ASP A 317 15.51 23.55 -1.90
N ARG A 318 15.83 23.29 -3.17
CA ARG A 318 16.95 23.94 -3.88
C ARG A 318 16.85 25.47 -3.88
N PHE A 319 15.64 26.01 -4.00
CA PHE A 319 15.43 27.45 -4.06
C PHE A 319 15.63 28.07 -2.69
N PHE A 320 14.99 27.51 -1.66
CA PHE A 320 15.13 28.00 -0.30
C PHE A 320 16.55 27.82 0.25
N SER A 321 17.21 26.70 -0.06
CA SER A 321 18.63 26.48 0.24
C SER A 321 19.55 27.50 -0.42
N ALA A 322 19.32 27.85 -1.68
CA ALA A 322 20.10 28.88 -2.38
C ALA A 322 19.85 30.28 -1.80
N LEU A 323 18.61 30.54 -1.38
CA LEU A 323 18.20 31.81 -0.78
C LEU A 323 18.88 32.04 0.57
N LEU A 324 18.89 31.00 1.42
CA LEU A 324 19.63 30.94 2.68
C LEU A 324 21.16 30.90 2.44
N GLY A 325 21.61 30.46 1.27
CA GLY A 325 23.03 30.29 0.96
C GLY A 325 23.63 29.04 1.60
N ILE A 326 22.82 28.02 1.83
CA ILE A 326 23.21 26.65 2.21
C ILE A 326 23.81 25.96 0.98
N TYR A 327 23.10 26.05 -0.15
CA TYR A 327 23.49 25.49 -1.44
C TYR A 327 24.29 26.51 -2.27
N ASP A 328 25.45 26.10 -2.80
CA ASP A 328 26.25 26.88 -3.73
C ASP A 328 26.41 26.14 -5.05
N HIS A 329 25.99 26.74 -6.15
CA HIS A 329 26.12 26.18 -7.50
C HIS A 329 27.55 25.90 -7.98
N LEU A 330 28.56 26.47 -7.34
CA LEU A 330 29.97 26.34 -7.73
C LEU A 330 30.75 25.33 -6.87
N ASP A 331 30.18 24.88 -5.74
CA ASP A 331 30.86 24.00 -4.78
C ASP A 331 30.11 22.68 -4.60
N ASP A 332 30.36 21.75 -5.52
CA ASP A 332 29.73 20.42 -5.52
C ASP A 332 30.12 19.57 -4.31
N HIS A 333 31.34 19.71 -3.80
CA HIS A 333 31.80 18.96 -2.63
C HIS A 333 30.99 19.35 -1.38
N ARG A 334 30.82 20.66 -1.18
CA ARG A 334 30.00 21.21 -0.10
C ARG A 334 28.53 20.78 -0.21
N ASN A 335 27.96 20.82 -1.41
CA ASN A 335 26.59 20.36 -1.62
C ASN A 335 26.43 18.85 -1.34
N GLN A 336 27.42 18.04 -1.66
CA GLN A 336 27.40 16.60 -1.44
C GLN A 336 27.47 16.25 0.05
N GLU A 337 28.26 16.98 0.84
CA GLU A 337 28.37 16.76 2.29
C GLU A 337 27.06 17.06 3.03
N VAL A 338 26.34 18.12 2.62
CA VAL A 338 25.04 18.44 3.22
C VAL A 338 23.96 17.43 2.77
N ARG A 339 24.04 16.89 1.54
CA ARG A 339 23.17 15.79 1.05
C ARG A 339 23.37 14.48 1.80
N LEU A 340 24.61 14.10 2.09
CA LEU A 340 24.94 12.85 2.78
C LEU A 340 24.48 12.84 4.25
N ASN A 341 24.29 14.01 4.85
CA ASN A 341 23.86 14.15 6.24
C ASN A 341 22.36 14.47 6.40
N HIS A 342 21.52 14.21 5.37
CA HIS A 342 20.10 14.61 5.40
C HIS A 342 19.28 13.95 6.51
N ASP A 343 19.73 12.80 7.04
CA ASP A 343 18.98 11.98 8.01
C ASP A 343 18.97 12.57 9.43
N ASP A 344 19.88 13.50 9.75
CA ASP A 344 19.99 14.11 11.07
C ASP A 344 20.11 15.64 10.97
N PRO A 345 19.01 16.38 11.25
CA PRO A 345 19.00 17.85 11.27
C PRO A 345 20.08 18.46 12.18
N MET A 346 20.49 17.76 13.24
CA MET A 346 21.54 18.20 14.17
C MET A 346 22.95 18.03 13.60
N ARG A 347 23.16 17.11 12.65
CA ARG A 347 24.44 16.99 11.93
C ARG A 347 24.59 18.08 10.88
N ILE A 348 23.51 18.39 10.15
CA ILE A 348 23.50 19.48 9.17
C ILE A 348 23.89 20.80 9.84
N ARG A 349 23.28 21.14 10.98
CA ARG A 349 23.63 22.35 11.74
C ARG A 349 25.09 22.36 12.19
N ARG A 350 25.66 21.21 12.56
CA ARG A 350 27.09 21.09 12.92
C ARG A 350 28.00 21.31 11.71
N VAL A 351 27.67 20.76 10.55
CA VAL A 351 28.42 20.96 9.29
C VAL A 351 28.40 22.44 8.90
N LEU A 352 27.22 23.08 8.92
CA LEU A 352 27.09 24.52 8.64
C LEU A 352 27.92 25.38 9.60
N ARG A 353 27.94 25.02 10.89
CA ARG A 353 28.74 25.72 11.91
C ARG A 353 30.24 25.53 11.71
N ALA A 354 30.69 24.32 11.37
CA ALA A 354 32.10 24.03 11.12
C ALA A 354 32.60 24.79 9.88
N GLN A 355 31.80 24.80 8.81
CA GLN A 355 32.13 25.51 7.57
C GLN A 355 32.22 27.03 7.77
N SER A 356 31.29 27.63 8.53
CA SER A 356 31.35 29.07 8.86
C SER A 356 32.64 29.45 9.62
N LEU A 357 33.11 28.59 10.52
CA LEU A 357 34.36 28.81 11.25
C LEU A 357 35.60 28.72 10.34
N GLU A 358 35.61 27.81 9.37
CA GLU A 358 36.68 27.69 8.38
C GLU A 358 36.74 28.90 7.43
N ASP A 359 35.59 29.40 6.98
CA ASP A 359 35.51 30.58 6.12
C ASP A 359 36.02 31.83 6.85
N HIS A 360 35.63 32.01 8.12
CA HIS A 360 36.16 33.08 8.96
C HIS A 360 37.68 32.97 9.18
N HIS A 361 38.22 31.75 9.30
CA HIS A 361 39.66 31.53 9.44
C HIS A 361 40.41 31.86 8.14
N ARG A 362 39.91 31.42 6.97
CA ARG A 362 40.49 31.76 5.66
C ARG A 362 40.48 33.26 5.41
N VAL A 363 39.37 33.95 5.69
CA VAL A 363 39.27 35.40 5.51
C VAL A 363 40.28 36.13 6.41
N ARG A 364 40.46 35.68 7.66
CA ARG A 364 41.49 36.23 8.56
C ARG A 364 42.91 35.96 8.07
N GLU A 365 43.20 34.77 7.59
CA GLU A 365 44.53 34.41 7.09
C GLU A 365 44.89 35.20 5.82
N ILE A 366 43.94 35.39 4.90
CA ILE A 366 44.10 36.24 3.71
C ILE A 366 44.31 37.69 4.12
N ARG A 367 43.55 38.20 5.10
CA ARG A 367 43.73 39.56 5.63
C ARG A 367 45.12 39.73 6.28
N CYS A 368 45.60 38.73 7.02
CA CYS A 368 46.95 38.76 7.59
C CYS A 368 48.05 38.69 6.53
N ARG A 369 47.87 37.96 5.41
CA ARG A 369 48.83 37.91 4.30
C ARG A 369 48.88 39.15 3.42
N ILE A 370 47.82 39.97 3.41
CA ILE A 370 47.77 41.23 2.65
C ILE A 370 48.42 42.39 3.45
N PHE A 371 48.63 42.22 4.77
CA PHE A 371 49.23 43.21 5.66
C PHE A 371 50.70 42.91 6.03
N ILE A 372 51.33 41.95 5.35
CA ILE A 372 52.80 41.73 5.31
C ILE A 372 53.23 42.04 3.89
#